data_AF-A0A946ICZ4-F1
#
_entry.id   AF-A0A946ICZ4-F1
#
_cell.length_a   1.000
_cell.length_b   1.000
_cell.length_c   1.000
_cell.angle_alpha   90.00
_cell.angle_beta   90.00
_cell.angle_gamma   90.00
#
_symmetry.space_group_name_H-M   'P 1'
#
loop_
_entity.id
_entity.type
_entity.pdbx_description
1 polymer ?
#
loop_
_entity_poly.entity_id
_entity_poly.type
_entity_poly.pdbx_seq_one_letter_code
_entity_poly.pdbx_strand_id
1 'polypeptide(L)'
;MKQLLLIVVASALLGAGCELKFGDDIELIAPNVTAREMAEVTQRTDIQFPVGATGLGYVFFGSGIDDALAIKVLIPEEKKSDFLKNNLFQSGKKNKPSLQIGSNQSWWNLKELKDREDRTQSLPKGRYVECSFGKAEEKWVAYISWMST
;
A
#
# COMPACT_ATOMS: atom_id res chain seq x y z
N MET A 1 61.74 -6.99 -40.33
CA MET A 1 61.21 -7.93 -39.33
C MET A 1 60.64 -7.13 -38.18
N LYS A 2 59.38 -7.39 -37.80
CA LYS A 2 58.77 -7.31 -36.45
C LYS A 2 58.98 -6.00 -35.66
N GLN A 3 57.97 -5.26 -35.20
CA GLN A 3 56.61 -5.62 -34.82
C GLN A 3 55.74 -4.35 -34.77
N LEU A 4 54.54 -4.47 -35.32
CA LEU A 4 53.43 -3.53 -35.18
C LEU A 4 52.85 -3.71 -33.77
N LEU A 5 52.94 -2.71 -32.89
CA LEU A 5 52.24 -2.76 -31.61
C LEU A 5 50.83 -2.19 -31.79
N LEU A 6 49.87 -3.09 -32.00
CA LEU A 6 48.44 -2.80 -31.92
C LEU A 6 48.08 -2.38 -30.51
N ILE A 7 47.77 -1.11 -30.30
CA ILE A 7 47.03 -0.67 -29.11
C ILE A 7 45.56 -0.99 -29.38
N VAL A 8 45.12 -2.13 -28.88
CA VAL A 8 43.71 -2.52 -28.86
C VAL A 8 42.99 -1.61 -27.86
N VAL A 9 42.05 -0.83 -28.37
CA VAL A 9 41.10 -0.03 -27.60
C VAL A 9 40.23 -0.98 -26.78
N ALA A 10 40.50 -1.09 -25.48
CA ALA A 10 39.64 -1.80 -24.54
C ALA A 10 38.57 -0.82 -24.01
N SER A 11 37.51 -0.63 -24.79
CA SER A 11 36.31 0.12 -24.39
C SER A 11 35.09 -0.77 -24.56
N ALA A 12 34.94 -1.77 -23.69
CA ALA A 12 33.74 -2.59 -23.66
C ALA A 12 33.58 -3.23 -22.29
N LEU A 13 32.85 -2.56 -21.39
CA LEU A 13 32.14 -3.12 -20.23
C LEU A 13 31.18 -2.05 -19.69
N LEU A 14 30.36 -1.47 -20.56
CA LEU A 14 29.17 -0.69 -20.20
C LEU A 14 28.00 -1.35 -20.91
N GLY A 15 27.02 -1.86 -20.16
CA GLY A 15 25.76 -2.34 -20.74
C GLY A 15 25.34 -3.77 -20.39
N ALA A 16 25.39 -4.14 -19.12
CA ALA A 16 24.37 -5.02 -18.56
C ALA A 16 23.86 -4.35 -17.29
N GLY A 17 23.32 -3.14 -17.44
CA GLY A 17 22.53 -2.57 -16.36
C GLY A 17 21.38 -3.53 -16.13
N CYS A 18 21.27 -4.09 -14.92
CA CYS A 18 20.03 -4.72 -14.49
C CYS A 18 18.94 -3.68 -14.72
N GLU A 19 18.10 -3.89 -15.73
CA GLU A 19 16.96 -3.03 -16.00
C GLU A 19 16.01 -3.21 -14.81
N LEU A 20 16.07 -2.26 -13.87
CA LEU A 20 15.14 -2.21 -12.75
C LEU A 20 13.76 -1.94 -13.37
N LYS A 21 12.93 -2.98 -13.42
CA LYS A 21 11.55 -2.88 -13.89
C LYS A 21 10.71 -2.30 -12.77
N PHE A 22 10.49 -1.00 -12.82
CA PHE A 22 9.54 -0.32 -11.96
C PHE A 22 8.12 -0.44 -12.52
N GLY A 23 7.14 -0.43 -11.62
CA GLY A 23 5.73 -0.33 -11.98
C GLY A 23 5.30 1.11 -12.26
N ASP A 24 4.00 1.29 -12.49
CA ASP A 24 3.39 2.61 -12.64
C ASP A 24 2.79 3.08 -11.32
N ASP A 25 2.77 4.40 -11.13
CA ASP A 25 1.98 5.02 -10.06
C ASP A 25 0.53 5.15 -10.51
N ILE A 26 -0.41 4.86 -9.61
CA ILE A 26 -1.84 4.82 -9.88
C ILE A 26 -2.57 5.58 -8.79
N GLU A 27 -3.50 6.46 -9.16
CA GLU A 27 -4.47 7.05 -8.25
C GLU A 27 -5.88 6.81 -8.77
N LEU A 28 -6.77 6.33 -7.90
CA LEU A 28 -8.17 6.05 -8.21
C LEU A 28 -9.07 6.57 -7.09
N ILE A 29 -10.24 7.05 -7.48
CA ILE A 29 -11.32 7.46 -6.57
C ILE A 29 -12.61 6.73 -6.95
N ALA A 30 -13.54 6.56 -6.01
CA ALA A 30 -14.83 5.94 -6.30
C ALA A 30 -15.54 6.62 -7.50
N PRO A 31 -16.21 5.84 -8.37
CA PRO A 31 -16.42 4.38 -8.29
C PRO A 31 -15.31 3.54 -8.94
N ASN A 32 -14.16 4.13 -9.30
CA ASN A 32 -13.10 3.46 -10.04
C ASN A 32 -12.17 2.60 -9.16
N VAL A 33 -12.34 2.61 -7.84
CA VAL A 33 -11.69 1.65 -6.94
C VAL A 33 -12.51 0.36 -6.98
N THR A 34 -12.02 -0.64 -7.72
CA THR A 34 -12.78 -1.85 -8.03
C THR A 34 -12.39 -3.00 -7.12
N ALA A 35 -13.00 -4.18 -7.35
CA ALA A 35 -12.60 -5.42 -6.70
C ALA A 35 -11.13 -5.79 -6.96
N ARG A 36 -10.53 -5.31 -8.06
CA ARG A 36 -9.11 -5.56 -8.37
C ARG A 36 -8.20 -4.91 -7.32
N GLU A 37 -8.38 -3.62 -7.04
CA GLU A 37 -7.55 -2.88 -6.07
C GLU A 37 -7.79 -3.40 -4.65
N MET A 38 -9.05 -3.73 -4.32
CA MET A 38 -9.39 -4.35 -3.04
C MET A 38 -8.68 -5.72 -2.87
N ALA A 39 -8.62 -6.53 -3.93
CA ALA A 39 -7.92 -7.82 -3.90
C ALA A 39 -6.39 -7.65 -3.80
N GLU A 40 -5.82 -6.63 -4.45
CA GLU A 40 -4.40 -6.29 -4.29
C GLU A 40 -4.06 -5.91 -2.85
N VAL A 41 -4.89 -5.09 -2.20
CA VAL A 41 -4.71 -4.75 -0.78
C VAL A 41 -4.78 -6.01 0.07
N THR A 42 -5.75 -6.90 -0.16
CA THR A 42 -5.84 -8.18 0.54
C THR A 42 -4.56 -9.01 0.35
N GLN A 43 -4.05 -9.13 -0.89
CA GLN A 43 -2.84 -9.90 -1.18
C GLN A 43 -1.59 -9.35 -0.48
N ARG A 44 -1.47 -8.03 -0.38
CA ARG A 44 -0.30 -7.36 0.20
C ARG A 44 -0.33 -7.30 1.72
N THR A 45 -1.53 -7.22 2.31
CA THR A 45 -1.73 -6.93 3.75
C THR A 45 -2.33 -8.06 4.57
N ASP A 46 -2.86 -9.10 3.91
CA ASP A 46 -3.71 -10.15 4.47
C ASP A 46 -5.06 -9.66 5.04
N ILE A 47 -5.40 -8.37 4.90
CA ILE A 47 -6.69 -7.82 5.34
C ILE A 47 -7.81 -8.32 4.41
N GLN A 48 -8.78 -9.01 4.99
CA GLN A 48 -10.00 -9.45 4.35
C GLN A 48 -11.08 -8.38 4.47
N PHE A 49 -11.64 -7.98 3.33
CA PHE A 49 -12.77 -7.06 3.29
C PHE A 49 -14.10 -7.85 3.37
N PRO A 50 -15.05 -7.43 4.22
CA PRO A 50 -16.35 -8.08 4.27
C PRO A 50 -17.16 -7.77 3.00
N VAL A 51 -18.12 -8.64 2.68
CA VAL A 51 -19.09 -8.41 1.59
C VAL A 51 -19.78 -7.05 1.79
N GLY A 52 -19.87 -6.27 0.71
CA GLY A 52 -20.45 -4.92 0.73
C GLY A 52 -19.45 -3.81 1.05
N ALA A 53 -18.20 -4.15 1.41
CA ALA A 53 -17.14 -3.15 1.52
C ALA A 53 -16.89 -2.46 0.16
N THR A 54 -16.70 -1.15 0.19
CA THR A 54 -16.56 -0.32 -1.02
C THR A 54 -15.29 0.51 -0.94
N GLY A 55 -14.43 0.41 -1.95
CA GLY A 55 -13.26 1.28 -2.08
C GLY A 55 -13.68 2.72 -2.41
N LEU A 56 -13.15 3.68 -1.65
CA LEU A 56 -13.47 5.11 -1.80
C LEU A 56 -12.33 5.90 -2.44
N GLY A 57 -11.09 5.51 -2.17
CA GLY A 57 -9.88 6.09 -2.75
C GLY A 57 -8.74 5.09 -2.65
N TYR A 58 -7.86 5.07 -3.65
CA TYR A 58 -6.73 4.17 -3.75
C TYR A 58 -5.57 4.91 -4.39
N VAL A 59 -4.37 4.73 -3.84
CA VAL A 59 -3.12 5.13 -4.47
C VAL A 59 -2.11 4.01 -4.36
N PHE A 60 -1.38 3.77 -5.45
CA PHE A 60 -0.26 2.86 -5.53
C PHE A 60 0.94 3.61 -6.09
N PHE A 61 2.10 3.44 -5.45
CA PHE A 61 3.38 3.95 -5.88
C PHE A 61 4.26 2.75 -6.22
N GLY A 62 4.41 2.46 -7.52
CA GLY A 62 5.21 1.35 -8.02
C GLY A 62 6.43 1.79 -8.82
N SER A 63 6.55 3.09 -9.10
CA SER A 63 7.65 3.65 -9.88
C SER A 63 8.97 3.73 -9.10
N GLY A 64 8.92 3.57 -7.77
CA GLY A 64 10.06 3.61 -6.87
C GLY A 64 10.72 2.24 -6.64
N ILE A 65 11.83 2.25 -5.89
CA ILE A 65 12.50 1.01 -5.44
C ILE A 65 11.59 0.20 -4.52
N ASP A 66 10.83 0.91 -3.68
CA ASP A 66 9.89 0.37 -2.73
C ASP A 66 8.47 0.61 -3.22
N ASP A 67 7.67 -0.45 -3.32
CA ASP A 67 6.24 -0.31 -3.54
C ASP A 67 5.58 0.26 -2.27
N ALA A 68 4.63 1.17 -2.46
CA ALA A 68 3.75 1.64 -1.40
C ALA A 68 2.31 1.78 -1.89
N LEU A 69 1.36 1.64 -0.97
CA LEU A 69 -0.05 1.87 -1.28
C LEU A 69 -0.80 2.47 -0.10
N ALA A 70 -1.89 3.13 -0.43
CA ALA A 70 -2.91 3.52 0.54
C ALA A 70 -4.31 3.34 -0.05
N ILE A 71 -5.25 2.93 0.79
CA ILE A 71 -6.67 2.78 0.42
C ILE A 71 -7.58 3.33 1.52
N LYS A 72 -8.67 3.97 1.12
CA LYS A 72 -9.82 4.30 1.97
C LYS A 72 -10.98 3.39 1.60
N VAL A 73 -11.57 2.70 2.57
CA VAL A 73 -12.64 1.73 2.36
C VAL A 73 -13.81 2.01 3.29
N LEU A 74 -15.02 2.03 2.74
CA LEU A 74 -16.26 2.01 3.50
C LEU A 74 -16.58 0.57 3.94
N ILE A 75 -16.83 0.36 5.23
CA ILE A 75 -17.24 -0.92 5.81
C ILE A 75 -18.71 -0.83 6.21
N PRO A 76 -19.58 -1.77 5.78
CA PRO A 76 -20.97 -1.80 6.22
C PRO A 76 -21.10 -1.93 7.73
N GLU A 77 -22.09 -1.25 8.33
CA GLU A 77 -22.29 -1.20 9.79
C GLU A 77 -22.43 -2.60 10.39
N GLU A 78 -23.26 -3.44 9.76
CA GLU A 78 -23.50 -4.82 10.13
C GLU A 78 -22.28 -5.74 9.95
N LYS A 79 -21.25 -5.26 9.23
CA LYS A 79 -20.01 -5.97 8.95
C LYS A 79 -18.80 -5.46 9.71
N LYS A 80 -18.97 -4.46 10.59
CA LYS A 80 -17.91 -3.96 11.46
C LYS A 80 -17.19 -5.09 12.21
N SER A 81 -17.95 -5.97 12.87
CA SER A 81 -17.38 -7.08 13.65
C SER A 81 -16.64 -8.09 12.79
N ASP A 82 -17.07 -8.29 11.53
CA ASP A 82 -16.37 -9.17 10.59
C ASP A 82 -15.02 -8.56 10.17
N PHE A 83 -14.98 -7.25 9.90
CA PHE A 83 -13.73 -6.56 9.58
C PHE A 83 -12.74 -6.59 10.76
N LEU A 84 -13.22 -6.45 11.99
CA LEU A 84 -12.37 -6.50 13.19
C LEU A 84 -11.80 -7.89 13.49
N LYS A 85 -12.26 -8.97 12.84
CA LYS A 85 -11.65 -10.31 12.96
C LYS A 85 -10.31 -10.44 12.24
N ASN A 86 -9.97 -9.49 11.37
CA ASN A 86 -8.67 -9.48 10.70
C ASN A 86 -7.52 -9.56 11.71
N ASN A 87 -6.50 -10.36 11.38
CA ASN A 87 -5.36 -10.63 12.28
C ASN A 87 -4.69 -9.34 12.78
N LEU A 88 -4.65 -8.30 11.95
CA LEU A 88 -4.14 -6.97 12.31
C LEU A 88 -4.83 -6.40 13.57
N PHE A 89 -6.12 -6.62 13.78
CA PHE A 89 -6.83 -6.15 14.96
C PHE A 89 -6.69 -7.07 16.18
N GLN A 90 -6.30 -8.32 15.96
CA GLN A 90 -6.11 -9.33 17.01
C GLN A 90 -4.69 -9.31 17.59
N SER A 91 -3.67 -9.17 16.73
CA SER A 91 -2.26 -9.23 17.11
C SER A 91 -1.44 -8.00 16.76
N GLY A 92 -1.99 -7.07 15.97
CA GLY A 92 -1.29 -5.85 15.58
C GLY A 92 -1.05 -4.92 16.78
N LYS A 93 0.04 -4.16 16.71
CA LYS A 93 0.40 -3.18 17.74
C LYS A 93 -0.61 -2.03 17.71
N LYS A 94 -1.03 -1.59 18.91
CA LYS A 94 -1.87 -0.40 19.08
C LYS A 94 -0.99 0.84 19.21
N ASN A 95 -0.70 1.48 18.10
CA ASN A 95 0.10 2.70 18.00
C ASN A 95 -0.45 3.60 16.91
N LYS A 96 -0.15 4.90 16.99
CA LYS A 96 -0.49 5.84 15.92
C LYS A 96 0.20 5.42 14.61
N PRO A 97 -0.49 5.56 13.46
CA PRO A 97 0.11 5.27 12.16
C PRO A 97 1.27 6.23 11.90
N SER A 98 2.35 5.66 11.39
CA SER A 98 3.54 6.33 10.93
C SER A 98 3.63 6.37 9.39
N LEU A 99 3.00 5.41 8.72
CA LEU A 99 2.87 5.35 7.26
C LEU A 99 1.77 6.30 6.79
N GLN A 100 2.19 7.50 6.44
CA GLN A 100 1.32 8.53 5.86
C GLN A 100 1.31 8.49 4.33
N ILE A 101 1.31 7.28 3.72
CA ILE A 101 1.37 7.09 2.26
C ILE A 101 0.24 7.85 1.54
N GLY A 102 -0.99 7.78 2.06
CA GLY A 102 -2.12 8.48 1.49
C GLY A 102 -2.21 9.98 1.83
N SER A 103 -1.33 10.55 2.67
CA SER A 103 -1.53 11.90 3.24
C SER A 103 -1.57 13.05 2.24
N ASN A 104 -1.02 12.87 1.05
CA ASN A 104 -1.11 13.86 -0.03
C ASN A 104 -2.42 13.79 -0.81
N GLN A 105 -3.26 12.79 -0.54
CA GLN A 105 -4.50 12.56 -1.24
C GLN A 105 -5.66 13.32 -0.58
N SER A 106 -6.49 13.98 -1.38
CA SER A 106 -7.59 14.82 -0.89
C SER A 106 -8.63 14.03 -0.08
N TRP A 107 -8.77 12.73 -0.36
CA TRP A 107 -9.66 11.81 0.33
C TRP A 107 -9.06 11.22 1.62
N TRP A 108 -7.77 11.46 1.92
CA TRP A 108 -7.09 10.94 3.11
C TRP A 108 -7.17 11.92 4.28
N ASN A 109 -8.06 11.65 5.24
CA ASN A 109 -8.20 12.50 6.41
C ASN A 109 -8.46 11.69 7.68
N LEU A 110 -7.41 11.28 8.38
CA LEU A 110 -7.54 10.49 9.61
C LEU A 110 -8.10 11.29 10.80
N LYS A 111 -8.18 12.63 10.70
CA LYS A 111 -8.73 13.49 11.76
C LYS A 111 -10.25 13.44 11.82
N GLU A 112 -10.90 12.99 10.74
CA GLU A 112 -12.36 12.86 10.68
C GLU A 112 -12.88 11.65 11.46
N LEU A 113 -12.00 10.67 11.74
CA LEU A 113 -12.38 9.44 12.41
C LEU A 113 -12.68 9.66 13.90
N LYS A 114 -13.94 9.40 14.27
CA LYS A 114 -14.38 9.18 15.65
C LYS A 114 -14.23 7.70 16.03
N ASP A 115 -14.16 7.42 17.33
CA ASP A 115 -14.01 6.05 17.86
C ASP A 115 -12.87 5.27 17.20
N ARG A 116 -11.80 6.00 16.88
CA ARG A 116 -10.70 5.53 16.05
C ARG A 116 -9.84 4.51 16.78
N GLU A 117 -9.62 3.39 16.11
CA GLU A 117 -8.64 2.38 16.47
C GLU A 117 -7.54 2.29 15.42
N ASP A 118 -6.30 2.50 15.86
CA ASP A 118 -5.12 2.30 15.04
C ASP A 118 -4.48 0.95 15.34
N ARG A 119 -4.08 0.25 14.28
CA ARG A 119 -3.32 -1.00 14.35
C ARG A 119 -2.21 -1.01 13.31
N THR A 120 -1.07 -1.54 13.71
CA THR A 120 0.06 -1.71 12.80
C THR A 120 0.68 -3.10 12.94
N GLN A 121 1.27 -3.61 11.87
CA GLN A 121 1.89 -4.93 11.86
C GLN A 121 3.02 -5.00 10.83
N SER A 122 4.16 -5.53 11.27
CA SER A 122 5.22 -5.99 10.37
C SER A 122 4.82 -7.31 9.73
N LEU A 123 4.99 -7.38 8.42
CA LEU A 123 4.72 -8.54 7.58
C LEU A 123 6.05 -9.16 7.12
N PRO A 124 6.06 -10.43 6.68
CA PRO A 124 7.27 -11.06 6.17
C PRO A 124 7.88 -10.29 5.00
N LYS A 125 9.21 -10.38 4.85
CA LYS A 125 10.00 -9.76 3.76
C LYS A 125 9.99 -8.23 3.76
N GLY A 126 10.24 -7.61 4.91
CA GLY A 126 10.39 -6.14 4.99
C GLY A 126 9.09 -5.37 4.68
N ARG A 127 7.92 -6.02 4.79
CA ARG A 127 6.64 -5.37 4.51
C ARG A 127 6.02 -4.84 5.79
N TYR A 128 5.27 -3.76 5.68
CA TYR A 128 4.59 -3.16 6.82
C TYR A 128 3.18 -2.72 6.44
N VAL A 129 2.22 -2.92 7.34
CA VAL A 129 0.84 -2.48 7.17
C VAL A 129 0.37 -1.69 8.38
N GLU A 130 -0.41 -0.65 8.12
CA GLU A 130 -1.13 0.12 9.13
C GLU A 130 -2.59 0.26 8.73
N CYS A 131 -3.48 0.24 9.71
CA CYS A 131 -4.89 0.52 9.53
C CYS A 131 -5.39 1.46 10.62
N SER A 132 -6.03 2.56 10.19
CA SER A 132 -6.84 3.44 11.03
C SER A 132 -8.31 3.18 10.72
N PHE A 133 -9.03 2.64 11.69
CA PHE A 133 -10.44 2.28 11.53
C PHE A 133 -11.30 3.09 12.50
N GLY A 134 -12.38 3.70 12.02
CA GLY A 134 -13.25 4.53 12.85
C GLY A 134 -14.48 5.03 12.09
N LYS A 135 -15.26 5.90 12.71
CA LYS A 135 -16.42 6.52 12.09
C LYS A 135 -16.08 7.86 11.42
N ALA A 136 -16.41 7.98 10.14
CA ALA A 136 -16.45 9.24 9.39
C ALA A 136 -17.89 9.48 8.93
N GLU A 137 -18.49 10.64 9.25
CA GLU A 137 -19.89 10.94 8.89
C GLU A 137 -20.87 9.81 9.27
N GLU A 138 -20.73 9.29 10.50
CA GLU A 138 -21.51 8.16 11.04
C GLU A 138 -21.32 6.80 10.33
N LYS A 139 -20.43 6.70 9.35
CA LYS A 139 -20.10 5.47 8.62
C LYS A 139 -18.75 4.90 9.03
N TRP A 140 -18.62 3.57 9.08
CA TRP A 140 -17.34 2.93 9.36
C TRP A 140 -16.41 2.99 8.17
N VAL A 141 -15.23 3.56 8.38
CA VAL A 141 -14.20 3.73 7.35
C VAL A 141 -12.88 3.18 7.85
N ALA A 142 -12.22 2.41 6.97
CA ALA A 142 -10.84 1.96 7.16
C ALA A 142 -9.91 2.73 6.22
N TYR A 143 -8.86 3.30 6.78
CA TYR A 143 -7.72 3.82 6.05
C TYR A 143 -6.56 2.87 6.24
N ILE A 144 -6.08 2.28 5.17
CA ILE A 144 -5.01 1.27 5.20
C ILE A 144 -3.83 1.80 4.41
N SER A 145 -2.64 1.72 5.00
CA SER A 145 -1.36 1.98 4.34
C SER A 145 -0.55 0.70 4.33
N TRP A 146 0.19 0.46 3.25
CA TRP A 146 1.17 -0.62 3.17
C TRP A 146 2.42 -0.16 2.41
N MET A 147 3.57 -0.72 2.76
CA MET A 147 4.82 -0.54 2.03
C MET A 147 5.69 -1.80 2.06
N SER A 148 6.56 -1.94 1.08
CA SER A 148 7.73 -2.82 1.12
C SER A 148 9.03 -2.02 1.36
N THR A 149 10.04 -2.67 1.91
CA THR A 149 11.42 -2.18 2.08
C THR A 149 12.42 -3.30 1.81
#